data_AF-A0A925BLU5-F1
#
_entry.id   AF-A0A925BLU5-F1
#
_cell.length_a   1.000
_cell.length_b   1.000
_cell.length_c   1.000
_cell.angle_alpha   90.00
_cell.angle_beta   90.00
_cell.angle_gamma   90.00
#
_symmetry.space_group_name_H-M   'P 1'
#
loop_
_entity.id
_entity.type
_entity.pdbx_description
1 polymer ?
#
loop_
_entity_poly.entity_id
_entity_poly.type
_entity_poly.pdbx_seq_one_letter_code
_entity_poly.pdbx_strand_id
1 'polypeptide(L)'
;MSRSTIWFWMLFGICSPLIADDWPQWLGPQRDGVWRETGIVERFPENGLVRKWQTPIGAGYSGPAVLGDRVFVTDRVTADAKDPASPFERGAVPSSERVLCLDEATGKI
;
A
#
# COMPACT_ATOMS: atom_id res chain seq x y z
N MET A 1 8.13 9.43 53.49
CA MET A 1 7.70 9.18 52.10
C MET A 1 8.69 8.23 51.45
N SER A 2 8.21 7.07 51.01
CA SER A 2 9.05 5.92 50.62
C SER A 2 9.75 6.16 49.29
N ARG A 3 11.08 5.95 49.25
CA ARG A 3 11.92 5.93 48.04
C ARG A 3 11.47 4.87 47.01
N SER A 4 10.54 3.98 47.38
CA SER A 4 10.06 2.87 46.55
C SER A 4 8.99 3.25 45.52
N THR A 5 8.35 4.42 45.63
CA THR A 5 7.27 4.80 44.69
C THR A 5 7.79 5.44 43.40
N ILE A 6 9.08 5.83 43.36
CA ILE A 6 9.68 6.57 42.24
C ILE A 6 10.03 5.63 41.07
N TRP A 7 10.26 4.33 41.34
CA TRP A 7 10.60 3.35 40.31
C TRP A 7 9.40 2.82 39.50
N PHE A 8 8.17 2.99 40.01
CA PHE A 8 6.97 2.51 39.32
C PHE A 8 6.51 3.43 38.17
N TRP A 9 7.03 4.66 38.10
CA TRP A 9 6.68 5.65 37.08
C TRP A 9 7.73 5.80 35.97
N MET A 10 8.83 5.03 35.99
CA MET A 10 9.93 5.14 35.02
C MET A 10 9.86 4.15 33.85
N LEU A 11 8.79 3.37 33.74
CA LEU A 11 8.59 2.37 32.68
C LEU A 11 7.44 2.72 31.71
N PHE A 12 7.04 3.98 31.61
CA PHE A 12 6.33 4.45 30.42
C PHE A 12 7.37 4.74 29.33
N GLY A 13 7.93 3.64 28.79
CA GLY A 13 8.86 3.68 27.69
C GLY A 13 8.23 4.42 26.51
N ILE A 14 8.96 5.39 25.98
CA ILE A 14 8.63 6.15 24.77
C ILE A 14 8.56 5.13 23.62
N CYS A 15 7.36 4.67 23.31
CA CYS A 15 7.09 3.93 22.09
C CYS A 15 6.93 4.99 20.99
N SER A 16 8.03 5.35 20.32
CA SER A 16 7.95 6.16 19.12
C SER A 16 7.27 5.33 18.04
N PRO A 17 6.13 5.78 17.47
CA PRO A 17 5.59 5.11 16.30
C PRO A 17 6.64 5.21 15.19
N LEU A 18 7.00 4.06 14.61
CA LEU A 18 7.67 4.02 13.32
C LEU A 18 6.63 4.52 12.30
N ILE A 19 6.72 5.79 11.93
CA ILE A 19 5.93 6.36 10.84
C ILE A 19 6.64 5.91 9.56
N ALA A 20 6.00 4.99 8.85
CA ALA A 20 6.41 4.70 7.48
C ALA A 20 6.08 5.91 6.61
N ASP A 21 6.95 6.25 5.65
CA ASP A 21 6.78 7.37 4.74
C ASP A 21 5.67 7.05 3.72
N ASP A 22 4.75 7.98 3.56
CA ASP A 22 3.61 7.82 2.67
C ASP A 22 4.03 7.97 1.20
N TRP A 23 3.29 7.31 0.30
CA TRP A 23 3.47 7.44 -1.15
C TRP A 23 2.15 7.87 -1.83
N PRO A 24 1.67 9.09 -1.56
CA PRO A 24 0.28 9.46 -1.87
C PRO A 24 0.02 9.80 -3.34
N GLN A 25 1.06 9.91 -4.17
CA GLN A 25 0.93 10.36 -5.55
C GLN A 25 2.00 9.77 -6.48
N TRP A 26 1.80 9.99 -7.78
CA TRP A 26 2.77 9.60 -8.82
C TRP A 26 4.16 10.17 -8.52
N LEU A 27 5.17 9.30 -8.55
CA LEU A 27 6.56 9.61 -8.21
C LEU A 27 6.78 10.06 -6.75
N GLY A 28 5.84 9.75 -5.85
CA GLY A 28 6.01 9.93 -4.42
C GLY A 28 5.74 11.36 -3.94
N PRO A 29 5.96 11.64 -2.64
CA PRO A 29 5.60 12.92 -2.03
C PRO A 29 6.28 14.12 -2.69
N GLN A 30 7.51 13.95 -3.19
CA GLN A 30 8.28 15.00 -3.87
C GLN A 30 8.20 14.92 -5.40
N ARG A 31 7.47 13.95 -5.96
CA ARG A 31 7.32 13.71 -7.41
C ARG A 31 8.63 13.46 -8.16
N ASP A 32 9.64 12.94 -7.47
CA ASP A 32 10.97 12.67 -8.00
C ASP A 32 11.27 11.17 -8.17
N GLY A 33 10.37 10.29 -7.71
CA GLY A 33 10.51 8.85 -7.79
C GLY A 33 11.56 8.28 -6.83
N VAL A 34 11.93 9.03 -5.79
CA VAL A 34 12.98 8.61 -4.85
C VAL A 34 12.38 8.10 -3.55
N TRP A 35 12.68 6.84 -3.22
CA TRP A 35 12.37 6.24 -1.93
C TRP A 35 13.38 6.70 -0.86
N ARG A 36 12.90 7.13 0.31
CA ARG A 36 13.75 7.70 1.37
C ARG A 36 13.72 6.94 2.68
N GLU A 37 12.95 5.86 2.79
CA GLU A 37 12.95 5.06 4.00
C GLU A 37 14.18 4.18 4.14
N THR A 38 14.48 3.85 5.40
CA THR A 38 15.50 2.89 5.80
C THR A 38 14.86 1.55 6.19
N GLY A 39 15.67 0.51 6.39
CA GLY A 39 15.16 -0.79 6.86
C GLY A 39 14.60 -1.70 5.76
N ILE A 40 14.76 -1.28 4.50
CA ILE A 40 14.55 -2.16 3.35
C ILE A 40 15.63 -3.23 3.29
N VAL A 41 15.29 -4.40 2.74
CA VAL A 41 16.25 -5.48 2.53
C VAL A 41 17.10 -5.21 1.30
N GLU A 42 18.42 -5.33 1.42
CA GLU A 42 19.35 -5.23 0.26
C GLU A 42 19.32 -6.48 -0.61
N ARG A 43 18.96 -7.63 -0.02
CA ARG A 43 18.87 -8.92 -0.70
C ARG A 43 17.66 -9.68 -0.18
N PHE A 44 16.92 -10.32 -1.09
CA PHE A 44 15.84 -11.21 -0.69
C PHE A 44 16.39 -12.48 -0.02
N PRO A 45 15.71 -12.99 1.02
CA PRO A 45 16.03 -14.28 1.61
C PRO A 45 15.99 -15.39 0.54
N GLU A 46 16.75 -16.48 0.74
CA GLU A 46 16.77 -17.62 -0.19
C GLU A 46 15.37 -18.21 -0.42
N ASN A 47 14.53 -18.21 0.62
CA ASN A 47 13.15 -18.68 0.57
C ASN A 47 12.14 -17.61 0.12
N GLY A 48 12.62 -16.42 -0.27
CA GLY A 48 11.79 -15.29 -0.67
C GLY A 48 11.21 -14.45 0.47
N LEU A 49 10.46 -13.41 0.11
CA LEU A 49 9.71 -12.58 1.05
C LEU A 49 8.41 -13.26 1.46
N VAL A 50 8.03 -13.10 2.73
CA VAL A 50 6.73 -13.56 3.23
C VAL A 50 5.64 -12.62 2.69
N ARG A 51 4.72 -13.16 1.88
CA ARG A 51 3.55 -12.41 1.40
C ARG A 51 2.64 -12.07 2.58
N LYS A 52 2.40 -10.78 2.82
CA LYS A 52 1.50 -10.28 3.88
C LYS A 52 0.04 -10.47 3.52
N TRP A 53 -0.36 -10.00 2.34
CA TRP A 53 -1.72 -10.14 1.83
C TRP A 53 -1.72 -10.08 0.29
N GLN A 54 -2.88 -10.38 -0.30
CA GLN A 54 -3.14 -10.24 -1.73
C GLN A 54 -4.63 -10.00 -1.92
N THR A 55 -4.97 -9.02 -2.76
CA THR A 55 -6.36 -8.64 -3.04
C THR A 55 -6.61 -8.71 -4.55
N PRO A 56 -7.64 -9.46 -5.01
CA PRO A 56 -8.01 -9.46 -6.42
C PRO A 56 -8.49 -8.08 -6.87
N ILE A 57 -7.90 -7.57 -7.94
CA ILE A 57 -8.30 -6.32 -8.61
C ILE A 57 -8.51 -6.57 -10.10
N GLY A 58 -9.27 -5.69 -10.76
CA GLY A 58 -9.43 -5.66 -12.21
C GLY A 58 -8.19 -5.13 -12.95
N ALA A 59 -8.30 -4.98 -14.26
CA ALA A 59 -7.23 -4.39 -15.07
C ALA A 59 -7.11 -2.88 -14.78
N GLY A 60 -5.91 -2.34 -14.72
CA GLY A 60 -5.68 -0.91 -14.48
C GLY A 60 -4.28 -0.48 -14.91
N TYR A 61 -4.10 0.83 -15.07
CA TYR A 61 -2.82 1.43 -15.50
C TYR A 61 -2.09 2.17 -14.37
N SER A 62 -2.77 2.47 -13.26
CA SER A 62 -2.17 3.19 -12.13
C SER A 62 -1.38 2.25 -11.23
N GLY A 63 -0.25 2.72 -10.71
CA GLY A 63 0.34 2.15 -9.50
C GLY A 63 -0.50 2.49 -8.26
N PRO A 64 -0.31 1.76 -7.14
CA PRO A 64 -0.96 2.08 -5.88
C PRO A 64 -0.43 3.40 -5.28
N ALA A 65 -1.29 4.11 -4.57
CA ALA A 65 -0.92 5.23 -3.70
C ALA A 65 -1.17 4.83 -2.23
N VAL A 66 -0.26 5.20 -1.33
CA VAL A 66 -0.36 4.86 0.09
C VAL A 66 -0.40 6.15 0.90
N LEU A 67 -1.36 6.23 1.82
CA LEU A 67 -1.49 7.34 2.78
C LEU A 67 -2.01 6.79 4.11
N GLY A 68 -1.18 6.86 5.15
CA GLY A 68 -1.49 6.29 6.47
C GLY A 68 -1.73 4.78 6.39
N ASP A 69 -2.87 4.33 6.89
CA ASP A 69 -3.26 2.91 6.94
C ASP A 69 -4.07 2.47 5.70
N ARG A 70 -3.95 3.21 4.60
CA ARG A 70 -4.74 2.99 3.38
C ARG A 70 -3.90 2.88 2.12
N VAL A 71 -4.28 1.94 1.26
CA VAL A 71 -3.76 1.76 -0.10
C VAL A 71 -4.88 2.04 -1.10
N PHE A 72 -4.66 3.00 -1.98
CA PHE A 72 -5.59 3.38 -3.03
C PHE A 72 -5.11 2.86 -4.37
N VAL A 73 -5.98 2.20 -5.13
CA VAL A 73 -5.68 1.70 -6.47
C VAL A 73 -6.91 1.84 -7.36
N THR A 74 -6.72 2.22 -8.62
CA THR A 74 -7.80 2.20 -9.59
C THR A 74 -7.76 0.92 -10.41
N ASP A 75 -8.95 0.39 -10.69
CA ASP A 75 -9.10 -0.71 -11.62
C ASP A 75 -10.35 -0.50 -12.49
N ARG A 76 -10.43 -1.33 -13.53
CA ARG A 76 -11.53 -1.42 -14.47
C ARG A 76 -12.07 -2.85 -14.44
N VAL A 77 -13.37 -2.96 -14.20
CA VAL A 77 -14.09 -4.23 -14.18
C VAL A 77 -14.98 -4.31 -15.42
N THR A 78 -14.88 -5.39 -16.19
CA THR A 78 -15.78 -5.65 -17.31
C THR A 78 -17.04 -6.33 -16.81
N ALA A 79 -18.22 -5.92 -17.29
CA ALA A 79 -19.49 -6.60 -16.99
C ALA A 79 -19.59 -7.90 -17.82
N ASP A 80 -18.66 -8.83 -17.60
CA ASP A 80 -18.44 -10.06 -18.36
C ASP A 80 -18.04 -9.86 -19.84
N ALA A 81 -17.87 -8.60 -20.27
CA ALA A 81 -17.34 -8.28 -21.58
C ALA A 81 -15.88 -8.72 -21.71
N LYS A 82 -15.53 -9.24 -22.90
CA LYS A 82 -14.15 -9.60 -23.23
C LYS A 82 -13.44 -8.39 -23.83
N ASP A 83 -12.20 -8.20 -23.41
CA ASP A 83 -11.32 -7.26 -24.07
C ASP A 83 -11.02 -7.72 -25.51
N PRO A 84 -10.81 -6.78 -26.44
CA PRO A 84 -10.43 -7.12 -27.81
C PRO A 84 -9.11 -7.88 -27.83
N ALA A 85 -8.94 -8.74 -28.85
CA ALA A 85 -7.71 -9.52 -29.00
C ALA A 85 -6.47 -8.62 -29.25
N SER A 86 -6.67 -7.44 -29.85
CA SER A 86 -5.64 -6.43 -30.05
C SER A 86 -5.90 -5.21 -29.17
N PRO A 87 -4.90 -4.72 -28.42
CA PRO A 87 -5.04 -3.50 -27.60
C PRO A 87 -5.17 -2.22 -28.45
N PHE A 88 -4.88 -2.30 -29.76
CA PHE A 88 -5.02 -1.18 -30.69
C PHE A 88 -6.39 -1.15 -31.38
N GLU A 89 -7.22 -2.18 -31.18
CA GLU A 89 -8.57 -2.22 -31.70
C GLU A 89 -9.43 -1.19 -30.95
N ARG A 90 -10.08 -0.31 -31.71
CA ARG A 90 -10.92 0.74 -31.15
C ARG A 90 -12.35 0.21 -30.95
N GLY A 91 -12.91 0.45 -29.78
CA GLY A 91 -14.28 0.11 -29.46
C GLY A 91 -14.61 0.45 -28.01
N ALA A 92 -15.91 0.40 -27.67
CA ALA A 92 -16.34 0.49 -26.28
C ALA A 92 -16.46 -0.93 -25.71
N VAL A 93 -15.73 -1.22 -24.65
CA VAL A 93 -15.92 -2.43 -23.85
C VAL A 93 -16.77 -2.04 -22.64
N PRO A 94 -18.00 -2.58 -22.48
CA PRO A 94 -18.82 -2.32 -21.31
C PRO A 94 -18.06 -2.63 -20.02
N SER A 95 -17.74 -1.58 -19.28
CA SER A 95 -16.91 -1.67 -18.08
C SER A 95 -17.17 -0.51 -17.13
N SER A 96 -16.76 -0.68 -15.89
CA SER A 96 -16.79 0.35 -14.86
C SER A 96 -15.39 0.54 -14.29
N GLU A 97 -14.95 1.79 -14.21
CA GLU A 97 -13.76 2.17 -13.46
C GLU A 97 -14.15 2.42 -12.01
N ARG A 98 -13.31 1.96 -11.08
CA ARG A 98 -13.50 2.21 -9.65
C ARG A 98 -12.17 2.52 -8.97
N VAL A 99 -12.28 3.19 -7.83
CA VAL A 99 -11.18 3.38 -6.88
C VAL A 99 -11.41 2.41 -5.73
N LEU A 100 -10.44 1.55 -5.46
CA LEU A 100 -10.40 0.73 -4.26
C LEU A 100 -9.61 1.46 -3.18
N CYS A 101 -10.10 1.41 -1.95
CA CYS A 101 -9.41 1.84 -0.75
C CYS A 101 -9.24 0.60 0.11
N LEU A 102 -8.01 0.14 0.26
CA LEU A 102 -7.67 -1.06 1.00
C LEU A 102 -7.02 -0.69 2.33
N ASP A 103 -7.27 -1.47 3.36
CA ASP A 103 -6.50 -1.45 4.59
C ASP A 103 -5.06 -1.93 4.32
N GLU A 104 -4.06 -1.13 4.71
CA GLU A 104 -2.64 -1.40 4.42
C GLU A 104 -2.15 -2.71 5.07
N ALA A 105 -2.62 -3.01 6.28
CA ALA A 105 -2.15 -4.17 7.04
C ALA A 105 -2.77 -5.48 6.53
N THR A 106 -4.01 -5.44 6.03
CA THR A 106 -4.79 -6.65 5.71
C THR A 106 -5.16 -6.81 4.24
N GLY A 107 -5.09 -5.73 3.45
CA GLY A 107 -5.52 -5.70 2.05
C GLY A 107 -7.03 -5.72 1.85
N LYS A 108 -7.84 -5.60 2.91
CA LYS A 108 -9.31 -5.63 2.81
C LYS A 108 -9.86 -4.28 2.34
N ILE A 109 -10.90 -4.31 1.52
CA ILE A 109 -11.72 -3.14 1.16
C ILE A 109 -12.62 -2.76 2.33
#